data_AF-A0A5N4CUU9-F1
#
_entry.id   AF-A0A5N4CUU9-F1
#
_cell.length_a   1.000
_cell.length_b   1.000
_cell.length_c   1.000
_cell.angle_alpha   90.00
_cell.angle_beta   90.00
_cell.angle_gamma   90.00
#
_symmetry.space_group_name_H-M   'P 1'
#
loop_
_entity.id
_entity.type
_entity.pdbx_description
1 polymer ?
#
loop_
_entity_poly.entity_id
_entity_poly.type
_entity_poly.pdbx_seq_one_letter_code
_entity_poly.pdbx_strand_id
1 'polypeptide(L)'
;MLRALSRPAGRPPAPLLLPARGRKTRHDPPAKSKIGRVATPPAVDPAELFVVTERYRHYRQTMRALRLEFVFEVRKKVYEARSGVLVERKAQEEAAKHRELMAWNEAENRRLHELRLARLRQEAQEQERRQAEEEARRAAEAQAWAQLKEQEVLQLQEEAKNFITRENLEARVEEALDSPKSYNWAITREGLVVMPQHKGS
;
A
#
# COMPACT_ATOMS: atom_id res chain seq x y z
N MET A 1 -30.88 5.77 -29.08
CA MET A 1 -31.31 4.37 -28.86
C MET A 1 -30.31 3.44 -29.54
N LEU A 2 -29.33 2.92 -28.80
CA LEU A 2 -28.37 1.93 -29.33
C LEU A 2 -28.73 0.57 -28.76
N ARG A 3 -29.25 -0.30 -29.63
CA ARG A 3 -29.69 -1.66 -29.33
C ARG A 3 -28.45 -2.55 -29.25
N ALA A 4 -28.07 -2.98 -28.06
CA ALA A 4 -27.05 -3.99 -27.85
C ALA A 4 -27.54 -5.32 -28.44
N LEU A 5 -26.87 -5.82 -29.47
CA LEU A 5 -27.10 -7.16 -30.01
C LEU A 5 -26.52 -8.18 -29.02
N SER A 6 -27.37 -8.78 -28.21
CA SER A 6 -27.03 -9.96 -27.42
C SER A 6 -26.65 -11.11 -28.35
N ARG A 7 -25.39 -11.53 -28.34
CA ARG A 7 -24.96 -12.80 -28.96
C ARG A 7 -25.75 -13.95 -28.33
N PRO A 8 -26.37 -14.85 -29.11
CA PRO A 8 -26.94 -16.07 -28.54
C PRO A 8 -25.80 -16.89 -27.93
N ALA A 9 -26.02 -17.43 -26.73
CA ALA A 9 -25.10 -18.32 -26.05
C ALA A 9 -24.74 -19.48 -26.98
N GLY A 10 -23.57 -19.38 -27.60
CA GLY A 10 -23.05 -20.38 -28.51
C GLY A 10 -22.87 -21.68 -27.77
N ARG A 11 -23.46 -22.75 -28.32
CA ARG A 11 -23.12 -24.13 -28.01
C ARG A 11 -21.60 -24.24 -27.88
N PRO A 12 -21.05 -24.86 -26.82
CA PRO A 12 -19.60 -24.96 -26.67
C PRO A 12 -19.03 -25.57 -27.96
N PRO A 13 -17.93 -25.03 -28.51
CA PRO A 13 -17.33 -25.60 -29.71
C PRO A 13 -17.05 -27.07 -29.41
N ALA A 14 -17.52 -27.96 -30.28
CA ALA A 14 -17.21 -29.37 -30.17
C ALA A 14 -15.68 -29.47 -30.06
N PRO A 15 -15.13 -30.17 -29.05
CA PRO A 15 -13.69 -30.27 -28.91
C PRO A 15 -13.13 -30.78 -30.24
N LEU A 16 -12.20 -30.03 -30.84
CA LEU A 16 -11.46 -30.48 -32.00
C LEU A 16 -10.80 -31.79 -31.59
N LEU A 17 -11.38 -32.91 -32.02
CA LEU A 17 -10.82 -34.23 -31.79
C LEU A 17 -9.47 -34.24 -32.50
N LEU A 18 -8.39 -34.01 -31.73
CA LEU A 18 -7.04 -34.16 -32.21
C LEU A 18 -6.96 -35.55 -32.85
N PRO A 19 -6.52 -35.66 -34.12
CA PRO A 19 -6.42 -36.95 -34.76
C PRO A 19 -5.52 -37.84 -33.91
N ALA A 20 -6.10 -38.89 -33.34
CA ALA A 20 -5.34 -39.86 -32.56
C ALA A 20 -4.26 -40.45 -33.46
N ARG A 21 -2.99 -40.21 -33.13
CA ARG A 21 -1.83 -40.65 -33.91
C ARG A 21 -1.98 -42.13 -34.26
N GLY A 22 -2.07 -42.45 -35.55
CA GLY A 22 -2.21 -43.82 -36.06
C GLY A 22 -3.64 -44.28 -36.41
N ARG A 23 -4.67 -43.43 -36.28
CA ARG A 23 -6.02 -43.69 -36.81
C ARG A 23 -6.28 -42.85 -38.07
N LYS A 24 -7.12 -43.37 -38.97
CA LYS A 24 -7.55 -42.64 -40.17
C LYS A 24 -8.43 -41.44 -39.80
N THR A 25 -8.23 -40.35 -40.52
CA THR A 25 -9.01 -39.12 -40.48
C THR A 25 -10.15 -39.18 -41.51
N ARG A 26 -11.11 -38.25 -41.41
CA ARG A 26 -12.25 -38.15 -42.34
C ARG A 26 -11.83 -37.93 -43.81
N HIS A 27 -10.69 -37.27 -44.06
CA HIS A 27 -10.17 -36.99 -45.40
C HIS A 27 -9.30 -38.10 -45.98
N ASP A 28 -8.94 -39.11 -45.17
CA ASP A 28 -8.08 -40.19 -45.62
C ASP A 28 -8.87 -41.19 -46.47
N PRO A 29 -8.32 -41.63 -47.62
CA PRO A 29 -9.03 -42.59 -48.46
C PRO A 29 -9.17 -43.97 -47.77
N PRO A 30 -10.24 -44.72 -48.08
CA PRO A 30 -10.36 -46.11 -47.66
C PRO A 30 -9.25 -46.95 -48.30
N ALA A 31 -8.83 -48.02 -47.62
CA ALA A 31 -7.83 -48.93 -48.19
C ALA A 31 -8.45 -49.69 -49.36
N LYS A 32 -7.70 -49.92 -50.44
CA LYS A 32 -8.19 -50.63 -51.65
C LYS A 32 -8.84 -51.98 -51.32
N SER A 33 -8.25 -52.74 -50.39
CA SER A 33 -8.78 -54.03 -49.90
C SER A 33 -10.08 -53.96 -49.09
N LYS A 34 -10.50 -52.75 -48.67
CA LYS A 34 -11.73 -52.53 -47.87
C LYS A 34 -12.84 -51.84 -48.66
N ILE A 35 -12.57 -51.35 -49.88
CA ILE A 35 -13.57 -50.65 -50.72
C ILE A 35 -14.78 -51.54 -51.02
N GLY A 36 -14.56 -52.82 -51.36
CA GLY A 36 -15.63 -53.78 -51.65
C GLY A 36 -15.99 -54.72 -50.48
N ARG A 37 -15.39 -54.55 -49.30
CA ARG A 37 -15.61 -55.46 -48.16
C ARG A 37 -16.87 -55.05 -47.41
N VAL A 38 -17.94 -55.82 -47.59
CA VAL A 38 -19.17 -55.72 -46.78
C VAL A 38 -19.02 -56.60 -45.52
N ALA A 39 -19.55 -56.15 -44.39
CA ALA A 39 -19.56 -56.94 -43.17
C ALA A 39 -20.68 -57.99 -43.23
N THR A 40 -20.30 -59.27 -43.31
CA THR A 40 -21.26 -60.38 -43.28
C THR A 40 -21.67 -60.65 -41.83
N PRO A 41 -22.97 -60.67 -41.50
CA PRO A 41 -23.42 -60.98 -40.14
C PRO A 41 -23.08 -62.44 -39.79
N PRO A 42 -22.74 -62.72 -38.51
CA PRO A 42 -22.53 -64.08 -38.06
C PRO A 42 -23.86 -64.87 -38.05
N ALA A 43 -23.78 -66.19 -38.10
CA ALA A 43 -24.94 -67.05 -37.89
C ALA A 43 -25.46 -66.91 -36.45
N VAL A 44 -26.78 -66.98 -36.27
CA VAL A 44 -27.43 -66.76 -34.97
C VAL A 44 -28.40 -67.90 -34.69
N ASP A 45 -28.30 -68.51 -33.50
CA ASP A 45 -29.29 -69.44 -32.99
C ASP A 45 -30.50 -68.67 -32.41
N PRO A 46 -31.73 -68.89 -32.92
CA PRO A 46 -32.92 -68.20 -32.42
C PRO A 46 -33.22 -68.47 -30.94
N ALA A 47 -32.93 -69.66 -30.41
CA ALA A 47 -33.21 -69.99 -29.02
C ALA A 47 -32.29 -69.22 -28.06
N GLU A 48 -30.98 -69.21 -28.36
CA GLU A 48 -29.99 -68.44 -27.61
C GLU A 48 -30.28 -66.93 -27.69
N LEU A 49 -30.56 -66.41 -28.89
CA LEU A 49 -30.82 -64.99 -29.10
C LEU A 49 -31.98 -64.50 -28.24
N PHE A 50 -33.06 -65.29 -28.11
CA PHE A 50 -34.21 -64.93 -27.28
C PHE A 50 -33.82 -64.82 -25.80
N VAL A 51 -33.13 -65.83 -25.26
CA VAL A 51 -32.68 -65.84 -23.86
C VAL A 51 -31.73 -64.69 -23.57
N VAL A 52 -30.76 -64.45 -24.46
CA VAL A 52 -29.80 -63.35 -24.33
C VAL A 52 -30.52 -62.00 -24.34
N THR A 53 -31.47 -61.80 -25.26
CA THR A 53 -32.24 -60.56 -25.38
C THR A 53 -33.03 -60.27 -24.09
N GLU A 54 -33.74 -61.26 -23.55
CA GLU A 54 -34.49 -61.10 -22.30
C GLU A 54 -33.58 -60.88 -21.09
N ARG A 55 -32.44 -61.58 -20.99
CA ARG A 55 -31.44 -61.33 -19.93
C ARG A 55 -30.89 -59.91 -20.00
N TYR A 56 -30.56 -59.41 -21.18
CA TYR A 56 -30.14 -58.02 -21.36
C TYR A 56 -31.25 -57.03 -21.00
N ARG A 57 -32.51 -57.34 -21.32
CA ARG A 57 -33.67 -56.52 -20.96
C ARG A 57 -33.75 -56.34 -19.44
N HIS A 58 -33.75 -57.46 -18.71
CA HIS A 58 -33.80 -57.46 -17.25
C HIS A 58 -32.58 -56.79 -16.63
N TYR A 59 -31.37 -57.13 -17.08
CA TYR A 59 -30.14 -56.51 -16.60
C TYR A 59 -30.15 -55.00 -16.78
N ARG A 60 -30.50 -54.50 -17.98
CA ARG A 60 -30.56 -53.07 -18.27
C ARG A 60 -31.62 -52.37 -17.43
N GLN A 61 -32.76 -53.02 -17.18
CA GLN A 61 -33.79 -52.49 -16.30
C GLN A 61 -33.27 -52.32 -14.87
N THR A 62 -32.64 -53.36 -14.30
CA THR A 62 -32.05 -53.31 -12.95
C THR A 62 -30.95 -52.25 -12.86
N MET A 63 -30.02 -52.22 -13.83
CA MET A 63 -28.95 -51.23 -13.85
C MET A 63 -29.46 -49.80 -14.02
N ARG A 64 -30.57 -49.61 -14.75
CA ARG A 64 -31.22 -48.31 -14.88
C ARG A 64 -31.84 -47.87 -13.56
N ALA A 65 -32.51 -48.78 -12.83
CA ALA A 65 -33.04 -48.50 -11.50
C ALA A 65 -31.92 -48.09 -10.54
N LEU A 66 -30.84 -48.88 -10.45
CA LEU A 66 -29.68 -48.54 -9.61
C LEU A 66 -29.06 -47.19 -9.97
N ARG A 67 -28.97 -46.86 -11.26
CA ARG A 67 -28.49 -45.54 -11.69
C ARG A 67 -29.38 -44.41 -11.18
N LEU A 68 -30.69 -44.58 -11.17
CA LEU A 68 -31.62 -43.56 -10.69
C LEU A 68 -31.47 -43.35 -9.18
N GLU A 69 -31.27 -44.42 -8.40
CA GLU A 69 -30.98 -44.32 -6.97
C GLU A 69 -29.69 -43.52 -6.71
N PHE A 70 -28.60 -43.84 -7.42
CA PHE A 70 -27.35 -43.08 -7.27
C PHE A 70 -27.50 -41.61 -7.69
N VAL A 71 -28.25 -41.33 -8.76
CA VAL A 71 -28.54 -39.95 -9.17
C VAL A 71 -29.35 -39.22 -8.09
N PHE A 72 -30.32 -39.91 -7.46
CA PHE A 72 -31.11 -39.36 -6.37
C PHE A 72 -30.23 -39.06 -5.15
N GLU A 73 -29.39 -40.00 -4.72
CA GLU A 73 -28.46 -39.81 -3.60
C GLU A 73 -27.52 -38.62 -3.82
N VAL A 74 -26.93 -38.50 -5.01
CA VAL A 74 -26.05 -37.39 -5.35
C VAL A 74 -26.81 -36.07 -5.28
N ARG A 75 -28.03 -36.01 -5.83
CA ARG A 75 -28.88 -34.80 -5.76
C ARG A 75 -29.25 -34.45 -4.33
N LYS A 76 -29.60 -35.45 -3.51
CA LYS A 76 -29.92 -35.29 -2.10
C LYS A 76 -28.73 -34.72 -1.32
N LYS A 77 -27.52 -35.27 -1.50
CA LYS A 77 -26.29 -34.76 -0.88
C LYS A 77 -25.99 -33.31 -1.28
N VAL A 78 -26.17 -32.96 -2.55
CA VAL A 78 -25.99 -31.57 -3.02
C VAL A 78 -27.01 -30.63 -2.39
N TYR A 79 -28.26 -31.06 -2.27
CA TYR A 79 -29.31 -30.28 -1.62
C TYR A 79 -29.01 -30.08 -0.12
N GLU A 80 -28.68 -31.15 0.60
CA GLU A 80 -28.32 -31.10 2.03
C GLU A 80 -27.05 -30.27 2.29
N ALA A 81 -26.09 -30.26 1.37
CA ALA A 81 -24.90 -29.42 1.47
C ALA A 81 -25.21 -27.93 1.24
N ARG A 82 -26.21 -27.61 0.41
CA ARG A 82 -26.58 -26.21 0.10
C ARG A 82 -27.57 -25.62 1.09
N SER A 83 -28.58 -26.39 1.45
CA SER A 83 -29.76 -25.97 2.22
C SER A 83 -30.17 -27.04 3.23
N GLY A 84 -29.20 -27.79 3.75
CA GLY A 84 -29.46 -28.70 4.86
C GLY A 84 -29.65 -27.93 6.15
N VAL A 85 -30.57 -28.39 6.98
CA VAL A 85 -30.90 -27.78 8.29
C VAL A 85 -29.64 -27.59 9.16
N LEU A 86 -28.69 -28.53 9.10
CA LEU A 86 -27.42 -28.42 9.82
C LEU A 86 -26.53 -27.29 9.28
N VAL A 87 -26.51 -27.07 7.96
CA VAL A 87 -25.74 -26.00 7.32
C VAL A 87 -26.32 -24.66 7.70
N GLU A 88 -27.65 -24.51 7.64
CA GLU A 88 -28.32 -23.27 8.03
C GLU A 88 -28.13 -22.94 9.51
N ARG A 89 -28.25 -23.93 10.41
CA ARG A 89 -27.99 -23.74 11.85
C ARG A 89 -26.55 -23.30 12.11
N LYS A 90 -25.57 -23.97 11.49
CA LYS A 90 -24.16 -23.57 11.61
C LYS A 90 -23.92 -22.16 11.09
N ALA A 91 -24.49 -21.81 9.94
CA ALA A 91 -24.37 -20.46 9.38
C ALA A 91 -24.96 -19.39 10.33
N GLN A 92 -26.08 -19.69 10.99
CA GLN A 92 -26.67 -18.80 12.00
C GLN A 92 -25.78 -18.69 13.24
N GLU A 93 -25.27 -19.80 13.77
CA GLU A 93 -24.34 -19.81 14.91
C GLU A 93 -23.05 -19.04 14.61
N GLU A 94 -22.47 -19.24 13.42
CA GLU A 94 -21.27 -18.52 12.97
C GLU A 94 -21.54 -17.02 12.83
N ALA A 95 -22.69 -16.63 12.27
CA ALA A 95 -23.10 -15.23 12.19
C ALA A 95 -23.31 -14.62 13.58
N ALA A 96 -23.86 -15.37 14.55
CA ALA A 96 -24.04 -14.90 15.92
C ALA A 96 -22.68 -14.69 16.61
N LYS A 97 -21.79 -15.69 16.54
CA LYS A 97 -20.42 -15.60 17.07
C LYS A 97 -19.66 -14.43 16.46
N HIS A 98 -19.79 -14.21 15.16
CA HIS A 98 -19.17 -13.06 14.50
C HIS A 98 -19.67 -11.74 15.10
N ARG A 99 -20.98 -11.58 15.30
CA ARG A 99 -21.55 -10.37 15.93
C ARG A 99 -21.03 -10.17 17.36
N GLU A 100 -20.95 -11.24 18.15
CA GLU A 100 -20.40 -11.21 19.51
C GLU A 100 -18.93 -10.75 19.51
N LEU A 101 -18.11 -11.31 18.62
CA LEU A 101 -16.70 -10.91 18.49
C LEU A 101 -16.54 -9.47 18.02
N MET A 102 -17.39 -9.00 17.11
CA MET A 102 -17.37 -7.59 16.69
C MET A 102 -17.75 -6.66 17.83
N ALA A 103 -18.78 -7.00 18.61
CA ALA A 103 -19.18 -6.22 19.78
C ALA A 103 -18.07 -6.18 20.84
N TRP A 104 -17.38 -7.30 21.06
CA TRP A 104 -16.22 -7.35 21.96
C TRP A 104 -15.05 -6.49 21.45
N ASN A 105 -14.76 -6.54 20.15
CA ASN A 105 -13.73 -5.70 19.55
C ASN A 105 -14.05 -4.20 19.69
N GLU A 106 -15.31 -3.82 19.46
CA GLU A 106 -15.76 -2.44 19.67
C GLU A 106 -15.60 -1.99 21.12
N ALA A 107 -15.94 -2.85 22.09
CA ALA A 107 -15.76 -2.55 23.50
C ALA A 107 -14.28 -2.33 23.86
N GLU A 108 -13.38 -3.19 23.36
CA GLU A 108 -11.95 -3.03 23.59
C GLU A 108 -11.39 -1.77 22.90
N ASN A 109 -11.86 -1.44 21.69
CA ASN A 109 -11.50 -0.21 21.00
C ASN A 109 -11.93 1.03 21.79
N ARG A 110 -13.12 1.02 22.41
CA ARG A 110 -13.59 2.11 23.28
C ARG A 110 -12.70 2.26 24.51
N ARG A 111 -12.36 1.15 25.17
CA ARG A 111 -11.42 1.15 26.31
C ARG A 111 -10.06 1.73 25.92
N LEU A 112 -9.49 1.32 24.80
CA LEU A 112 -8.20 1.85 24.32
C LEU A 112 -8.30 3.33 23.92
N HIS A 113 -9.45 3.76 23.38
CA HIS A 113 -9.69 5.15 23.04
C HIS A 113 -9.66 6.05 24.29
N GLU A 114 -10.31 5.62 25.38
CA GLU A 114 -10.29 6.36 26.65
C GLU A 114 -8.86 6.50 27.21
N LEU A 115 -8.07 5.43 27.16
CA LEU A 115 -6.66 5.46 27.56
C LEU A 115 -5.83 6.40 26.68
N ARG A 116 -6.10 6.44 25.36
CA ARG A 116 -5.46 7.37 24.44
C ARG A 116 -5.80 8.81 24.77
N LEU A 117 -7.08 9.12 25.04
CA LEU A 117 -7.51 10.46 25.42
C LEU A 117 -6.83 10.91 26.72
N ALA A 118 -6.72 10.03 27.72
CA ALA A 118 -6.02 10.34 28.95
C ALA A 118 -4.55 10.69 28.70
N ARG A 119 -3.85 9.91 27.86
CA ARG A 119 -2.46 10.18 27.47
C ARG A 119 -2.31 11.51 26.73
N LEU A 120 -3.17 11.78 25.74
CA LEU A 120 -3.13 13.02 24.96
C LEU A 120 -3.35 14.26 25.83
N ARG A 121 -4.19 14.16 26.87
CA ARG A 121 -4.36 15.26 27.85
C ARG A 121 -3.09 15.52 28.64
N GLN A 122 -2.36 14.48 29.04
CA GLN A 122 -1.07 14.63 29.72
C GLN A 122 -0.03 15.24 28.78
N GLU A 123 0.07 14.73 27.55
CA GLU A 123 0.98 15.27 26.53
C GLU A 123 0.69 16.75 26.23
N ALA A 124 -0.58 17.15 26.16
CA ALA A 124 -0.97 18.55 25.97
C ALA A 124 -0.50 19.45 27.13
N GLN A 125 -0.68 19.00 28.38
CA GLN A 125 -0.19 19.74 29.55
C GLN A 125 1.34 19.86 29.57
N GLU A 126 2.06 18.82 29.17
CA GLU A 126 3.51 18.88 29.04
C GLU A 126 3.95 19.81 27.91
N GLN A 127 3.24 19.82 26.78
CA GLN A 127 3.51 20.74 25.68
C GLN A 127 3.29 22.19 26.08
N GLU A 128 2.20 22.51 26.79
CA GLU A 128 1.95 23.86 27.31
C GLU A 128 3.09 24.34 28.23
N ARG A 129 3.58 23.46 29.12
CA ARG A 129 4.74 23.78 29.98
C ARG A 129 6.00 24.05 29.17
N ARG A 130 6.31 23.20 28.18
CA ARG A 130 7.47 23.40 27.31
C ARG A 130 7.36 24.68 26.48
N GLN A 131 6.17 24.99 25.96
CA GLN A 131 5.92 26.23 25.23
C GLN A 131 6.14 27.45 26.12
N ALA A 132 5.62 27.45 27.35
CA ALA A 132 5.84 28.54 28.30
C ALA A 132 7.34 28.72 28.63
N GLU A 133 8.08 27.64 28.81
CA GLU A 133 9.54 27.69 29.03
C GLU A 133 10.28 28.23 27.81
N GLU A 134 9.91 27.79 26.60
CA GLU A 134 10.49 28.30 25.36
C GLU A 134 10.18 29.77 25.14
N GLU A 135 8.94 30.21 25.39
CA GLU A 135 8.55 31.62 25.28
C GLU A 135 9.32 32.49 26.26
N ALA A 136 9.49 32.04 27.50
CA ALA A 136 10.31 32.75 28.50
C ALA A 136 11.78 32.87 28.06
N ARG A 137 12.36 31.79 27.50
CA ARG A 137 13.74 31.83 26.96
C ARG A 137 13.85 32.79 25.78
N ARG A 138 12.93 32.71 24.81
CA ARG A 138 12.91 33.61 23.65
C ARG A 138 12.75 35.06 24.07
N ALA A 139 11.92 35.35 25.07
CA ALA A 139 11.78 36.69 25.62
C ALA A 139 13.09 37.22 26.23
N ALA A 140 13.80 36.38 26.99
CA ALA A 140 15.09 36.75 27.57
C ALA A 140 16.17 36.98 26.48
N GLU A 141 16.23 36.10 25.47
CA GLU A 141 17.14 36.26 24.32
C GLU A 141 16.84 37.54 23.53
N ALA A 142 15.56 37.82 23.28
CA ALA A 142 15.13 39.04 22.59
C ALA A 142 15.48 40.30 23.38
N GLN A 143 15.33 40.28 24.72
CA GLN A 143 15.74 41.39 25.58
C GLN A 143 17.25 41.62 25.54
N ALA A 144 18.04 40.54 25.67
CA ALA A 144 19.50 40.63 25.58
C ALA A 144 19.96 41.17 24.21
N TRP A 145 19.33 40.70 23.13
CA TRP A 145 19.60 41.19 21.78
C TRP A 145 19.25 42.66 21.61
N ALA A 146 18.09 43.09 22.13
CA ALA A 146 17.69 44.50 22.09
C ALA A 146 18.70 45.39 22.83
N GLN A 147 19.16 44.97 24.01
CA GLN A 147 20.18 45.70 24.78
C GLN A 147 21.51 45.81 24.04
N LEU A 148 21.98 44.72 23.40
CA LEU A 148 23.20 44.74 22.60
C LEU A 148 23.08 45.72 21.42
N LYS A 149 21.94 45.71 20.72
CA LYS A 149 21.69 46.65 19.62
C LYS A 149 21.55 48.10 20.08
N GLU A 150 20.97 48.33 21.25
CA GLU A 150 20.93 49.66 21.85
C GLU A 150 22.35 50.16 22.16
N GLN A 151 23.21 49.31 22.72
CA GLN A 151 24.62 49.66 22.96
C GLN A 151 25.39 49.94 21.66
N GLU A 152 25.21 49.13 20.62
CA GLU A 152 25.82 49.38 19.30
C GLU A 152 25.38 50.74 18.73
N VAL A 153 24.09 51.08 18.85
CA VAL A 153 23.56 52.37 18.39
C VAL A 153 24.16 53.53 19.19
N LEU A 154 24.27 53.41 20.51
CA LEU A 154 24.90 54.44 21.36
C LEU A 154 26.38 54.62 21.02
N GLN A 155 27.12 53.53 20.79
CA GLN A 155 28.51 53.60 20.34
C GLN A 155 28.63 54.33 19.00
N LEU A 156 27.78 53.98 18.02
CA LEU A 156 27.75 54.66 16.73
C LEU A 156 27.36 56.13 16.85
N GLN A 157 26.49 56.52 17.79
CA GLN A 157 26.17 57.92 18.06
C GLN A 157 27.38 58.70 18.57
N GLU A 158 28.19 58.11 19.45
CA GLU A 158 29.43 58.72 19.93
C GLU A 158 30.49 58.82 18.82
N GLU A 159 30.68 57.75 18.04
CA GLU A 159 31.60 57.75 16.90
C GLU A 159 31.18 58.74 15.81
N ALA A 160 29.88 58.91 15.58
CA ALA A 160 29.36 59.83 14.58
C ALA A 160 29.70 61.29 14.86
N LYS A 161 29.89 61.67 16.14
CA LYS A 161 30.36 63.02 16.50
C LYS A 161 31.78 63.29 15.98
N ASN A 162 32.58 62.25 15.78
CA ASN A 162 33.94 62.35 15.25
C ASN A 162 33.99 62.37 13.71
N PHE A 163 32.86 62.23 13.01
CA PHE A 163 32.83 62.26 11.55
C PHE A 163 33.11 63.66 10.99
N ILE A 164 33.73 63.69 9.81
CA ILE A 164 34.05 64.92 9.10
C ILE A 164 32.79 65.43 8.40
N THR A 165 32.30 66.58 8.83
CA THR A 165 31.20 67.31 8.20
C THR A 165 31.74 68.39 7.25
N ARG A 166 30.87 68.97 6.42
CA ARG A 166 31.27 70.07 5.50
C ARG A 166 31.88 71.26 6.22
N GLU A 167 31.48 71.49 7.47
CA GLU A 167 31.91 72.61 8.31
C GLU A 167 33.29 72.35 8.95
N ASN A 168 33.58 71.11 9.35
CA ASN A 168 34.85 70.74 10.01
C ASN A 168 35.93 70.23 9.04
N LEU A 169 35.71 70.35 7.72
CA LEU A 169 36.55 69.74 6.69
C LEU A 169 37.97 70.31 6.64
N GLU A 170 38.10 71.64 6.54
CA GLU A 170 39.41 72.30 6.40
C GLU A 170 40.30 72.06 7.63
N ALA A 171 39.73 72.19 8.83
CA ALA A 171 40.43 71.97 10.08
C ALA A 171 40.95 70.52 10.25
N ARG A 172 40.16 69.51 9.84
CA ARG A 172 40.58 68.10 9.90
C ARG A 172 41.64 67.75 8.86
N VAL A 173 41.67 68.44 7.71
CA VAL A 173 42.71 68.25 6.69
C VAL A 173 44.06 68.75 7.20
N GLU A 174 44.10 69.91 7.84
CA GLU A 174 45.34 70.43 8.46
C GLU A 174 45.83 69.50 9.59
N GLU A 175 44.94 69.10 10.52
CA GLU A 175 45.29 68.19 11.62
C GLU A 175 45.86 66.85 11.13
N ALA A 176 45.31 66.31 10.03
CA ALA A 176 45.80 65.06 9.44
C ALA A 176 47.16 65.20 8.75
N LEU A 177 47.51 66.38 8.23
CA LEU A 177 48.84 66.65 7.68
C LEU A 177 49.88 66.80 8.80
N ASP A 178 49.49 67.38 9.94
CA ASP A 178 50.35 67.59 11.10
C ASP A 178 50.57 66.31 11.93
N SER A 179 49.62 65.37 11.92
CA SER A 179 49.65 64.15 12.74
C SER A 179 49.77 62.86 11.91
N PRO A 180 50.98 62.40 11.55
CA PRO A 180 51.17 61.14 10.83
C PRO A 180 50.90 59.94 11.73
N LYS A 181 49.86 59.14 11.42
CA LYS A 181 49.50 57.92 12.16
C LYS A 181 50.01 56.66 11.45
N SER A 182 50.89 55.90 12.11
CA SER A 182 51.45 54.64 11.58
C SER A 182 50.66 53.42 12.08
N TYR A 183 50.21 52.57 11.16
CA TYR A 183 49.56 51.28 11.46
C TYR A 183 50.53 50.08 11.36
N ASN A 184 51.83 50.33 11.21
CA ASN A 184 52.81 49.25 11.14
C ASN A 184 52.99 48.61 12.53
N TRP A 185 52.71 47.33 12.66
CA TRP A 185 52.99 46.53 13.86
C TRP A 185 53.51 45.15 13.44
N ALA A 186 54.31 44.52 14.30
CA ALA A 186 54.84 43.17 14.08
C ALA A 186 54.29 42.20 15.13
N ILE A 187 54.30 40.90 14.83
CA ILE A 187 53.92 39.85 15.77
C ILE A 187 55.09 38.91 16.00
N THR A 188 55.33 38.56 17.26
CA THR A 188 56.34 37.58 17.63
C THR A 188 55.82 36.16 17.39
N ARG A 189 56.72 35.16 17.39
CA ARG A 189 56.33 33.75 17.29
C ARG A 189 55.43 33.29 18.45
N GLU A 190 55.47 34.02 19.57
CA GLU A 190 54.63 33.79 20.76
C GLU A 190 53.24 34.46 20.65
N GLY A 191 52.96 35.16 19.55
CA GLY A 191 51.69 35.87 19.34
C GLY A 191 51.61 37.24 20.00
N LEU A 192 52.71 37.75 20.58
CA LEU A 192 52.74 39.09 21.19
C LEU A 192 52.93 40.17 20.13
N VAL A 193 52.10 41.22 20.20
CA VAL A 193 52.15 42.40 19.32
C VAL A 193 53.30 43.31 19.74
N VAL A 194 54.15 43.68 18.79
CA VAL A 194 55.28 44.60 18.96
C VAL A 194 55.07 45.82 18.08
N MET A 195 54.90 46.99 18.72
CA MET A 195 54.80 48.26 18.02
C MET A 195 56.20 48.83 17.72
N PRO A 196 56.41 49.46 16.56
CA PRO A 196 57.66 50.13 16.25
C PRO A 196 57.85 51.31 17.20
N GLN A 197 59.00 51.36 17.88
CA GLN A 197 59.37 52.48 18.76
C GLN A 197 59.55 53.75 17.91
N HIS A 198 58.85 54.82 18.28
CA HIS A 198 58.93 56.11 17.57
C HIS A 198 60.33 56.71 17.76
N LYS A 199 61.12 56.80 16.69
CA LYS A 199 62.40 57.53 16.70
C LYS A 199 62.08 59.00 16.48
N GLY A 200 61.99 59.77 17.58
CA GLY A 200 61.78 61.21 17.50
C GLY A 200 62.91 61.89 16.71
N SER A 201 62.53 62.86 15.87
CA SER A 201 63.43 63.94 15.44
C SER A 201 63.02 65.21 16.18
#